data_AF-A0A915P1N7-F1
#
_entry.id   AF-A0A915P1N7-F1
#
_cell.length_a   1.000
_cell.length_b   1.000
_cell.length_c   1.000
_cell.angle_alpha   90.00
_cell.angle_beta   90.00
_cell.angle_gamma   90.00
#
_symmetry.space_group_name_H-M   'P 1'
#
loop_
_entity.id
_entity.type
_entity.pdbx_description
1 polymer ?
#
loop_
_entity_poly.entity_id
_entity_poly.type
_entity_poly.pdbx_seq_one_letter_code
_entity_poly.pdbx_strand_id
1 'polypeptide(L)' 'LPCAERVFPLFVKLLAESGSGFFGSSGLTYVDFVLAEYFEAVRSIEPEVIGKYKELTDFVAKVYAEPMKTYLGTRTI' A
#
# COMPACT_ATOMS: atom_id res chain seq x y z
N LEU A 1 -16.88 -5.41 -6.57
CA LEU A 1 -16.11 -5.03 -7.79
C LEU A 1 -15.31 -6.25 -8.27
N PRO A 2 -15.72 -6.89 -9.39
CA PRO A 2 -15.13 -8.18 -9.80
C PRO A 2 -13.62 -8.14 -10.04
N CYS A 3 -13.09 -7.02 -10.53
CA CYS A 3 -11.66 -6.86 -10.75
C CYS A 3 -10.89 -6.79 -9.42
N ALA A 4 -11.36 -6.01 -8.45
CA ALA A 4 -10.74 -5.90 -7.13
C ALA A 4 -10.75 -7.24 -6.39
N GLU A 5 -11.86 -7.97 -6.44
CA GLU A 5 -12.00 -9.29 -5.80
C GLU A 5 -11.04 -10.34 -6.38
N ARG A 6 -10.61 -10.17 -7.64
CA ARG A 6 -9.61 -11.03 -8.28
C ARG A 6 -8.17 -10.57 -8.01
N VAL A 7 -7.92 -9.26 -7.97
CA VAL A 7 -6.57 -8.69 -7.96
C VAL A 7 -6.06 -8.45 -6.54
N PHE A 8 -6.89 -8.02 -5.60
CA PHE A 8 -6.47 -7.72 -4.22
C PHE A 8 -5.90 -8.94 -3.49
N PRO A 9 -6.45 -10.16 -3.65
CA PRO A 9 -5.81 -11.36 -3.10
C PRO A 9 -4.36 -11.57 -3.58
N LEU A 10 -4.04 -11.14 -4.82
CA LEU A 10 -2.66 -11.23 -5.33
C LEU A 10 -1.75 -10.23 -4.63
N PHE A 11 -2.21 -9.01 -4.37
CA PHE A 11 -1.44 -8.04 -3.59
C PHE A 11 -1.22 -8.50 -2.14
N VAL A 12 -2.24 -9.08 -1.50
CA VAL A 12 -2.09 -9.67 -0.16
C VAL A 12 -1.03 -10.76 -0.18
N LYS A 13 -1.06 -11.65 -1.18
CA LYS A 13 -0.05 -12.69 -1.35
C LYS A 13 1.36 -12.12 -1.55
N LEU A 14 1.53 -11.14 -2.44
CA LEU A 14 2.82 -10.49 -2.70
C LEU A 14 3.38 -9.78 -1.47
N LEU A 15 2.51 -9.10 -0.71
CA LEU A 15 2.89 -8.43 0.53
C LEU A 15 3.36 -9.45 1.57
N ALA A 16 2.68 -10.60 1.69
CA ALA A 16 3.10 -11.68 2.58
C ALA A 16 4.43 -12.31 2.15
N GLU A 17 4.65 -12.50 0.84
CA GLU A 17 5.88 -13.06 0.28
C GLU A 17 7.10 -12.15 0.45
N SER A 18 6.90 -10.84 0.57
CA SER A 18 8.00 -9.86 0.73
C SER A 18 8.85 -10.09 1.99
N GLY A 19 8.26 -10.60 3.08
CA GLY A 19 8.88 -10.74 4.40
C GLY A 19 9.25 -9.43 5.11
N SER A 20 9.32 -8.29 4.41
CA SER A 20 9.66 -6.97 4.97
C SER A 20 8.43 -6.22 5.54
N GLY A 21 7.23 -6.69 5.18
CA GLY A 21 5.98 -5.99 5.44
C GLY A 21 5.83 -4.71 4.61
N PHE A 22 6.53 -4.64 3.48
CA PHE A 22 6.44 -3.68 2.39
C PHE A 22 6.49 -4.48 1.08
N PHE A 23 5.99 -3.98 -0.03
CA PHE A 23 6.14 -4.64 -1.34
C PHE A 23 7.59 -4.64 -1.83
N GLY A 24 8.41 -3.68 -1.37
CA GLY A 24 9.86 -3.73 -1.56
C GLY A 24 10.52 -4.84 -0.74
N SER A 25 11.29 -5.71 -1.40
CA SER A 25 12.01 -6.82 -0.76
C SER A 25 13.09 -6.35 0.23
N SER A 26 13.61 -5.13 0.07
CA SER A 26 14.61 -4.52 0.94
C SER A 26 14.04 -3.52 1.97
N GLY A 27 12.72 -3.43 2.10
CA GLY A 27 12.04 -2.46 2.97
C GLY A 27 11.19 -1.45 2.19
N LEU A 28 10.97 -0.26 2.76
CA LEU A 28 10.17 0.80 2.15
C LEU A 28 10.83 1.33 0.88
N THR A 29 10.08 1.32 -0.23
CA THR A 29 10.52 1.79 -1.55
C THR A 29 9.47 2.70 -2.18
N TYR A 30 9.80 3.29 -3.33
CA TYR A 30 8.84 4.11 -4.09
C TYR A 30 7.55 3.35 -4.46
N VAL A 31 7.65 2.05 -4.73
CA VAL A 31 6.50 1.20 -5.07
C VAL A 31 5.47 1.19 -3.94
N ASP A 32 5.94 1.23 -2.69
CA ASP A 32 5.08 1.20 -1.52
C ASP A 32 4.22 2.46 -1.42
N PHE A 33 4.75 3.63 -1.75
CA PHE A 33 3.98 4.88 -1.79
C PHE A 33 2.93 4.86 -2.90
N VAL A 34 3.28 4.39 -4.10
CA VAL A 34 2.33 4.29 -5.22
C VAL A 34 1.18 3.36 -4.87
N LEU A 35 1.48 2.20 -4.28
CA LEU A 35 0.46 1.24 -3.87
C LEU A 35 -0.36 1.76 -2.69
N ALA A 36 0.26 2.45 -1.72
CA ALA A 36 -0.47 3.04 -0.61
C ALA A 36 -1.46 4.12 -1.08
N GLU A 37 -1.06 5.01 -1.99
CA GLU A 37 -1.96 6.00 -2.59
C GLU A 37 -3.09 5.33 -3.38
N TYR A 38 -2.78 4.30 -4.17
CA TYR A 38 -3.80 3.54 -4.91
C TYR A 38 -4.83 2.91 -3.97
N PHE A 39 -4.38 2.22 -2.92
CA PHE A 39 -5.27 1.59 -1.94
C PHE A 39 -6.06 2.61 -1.14
N GLU A 40 -5.46 3.76 -0.80
CA GLU A 40 -6.16 4.86 -0.15
C GLU A 40 -7.25 5.46 -1.04
N ALA A 41 -6.97 5.64 -2.33
CA ALA A 41 -7.98 6.09 -3.29
C ALA A 41 -9.13 5.09 -3.39
N VAL A 42 -8.85 3.78 -3.44
CA VAL A 42 -9.89 2.75 -3.41
C VAL A 42 -10.67 2.80 -2.09
N ARG A 43 -10.01 3.01 -0.95
CA ARG A 43 -10.68 3.15 0.35
C ARG A 43 -11.65 4.34 0.38
N SER A 44 -11.28 5.44 -0.26
CA SER A 44 -12.12 6.63 -0.35
C SER A 44 -13.35 6.45 -1.25
N ILE A 45 -13.24 5.66 -2.32
CA ILE A 45 -14.32 5.50 -3.32
C ILE A 45 -15.18 4.27 -3.00
N GLU A 46 -14.56 3.18 -2.57
CA GLU A 46 -15.14 1.84 -2.40
C GLU A 46 -14.69 1.20 -1.07
N PRO A 47 -15.03 1.81 0.09
CA PRO A 47 -14.52 1.38 1.40
C PRO A 47 -14.87 -0.08 1.73
N GLU A 48 -16.04 -0.55 1.32
CA GLU A 48 -16.49 -1.93 1.57
C GLU A 48 -15.68 -2.97 0.79
N VAL A 49 -15.10 -2.59 -0.35
CA VAL A 49 -14.32 -3.52 -1.19
C VAL A 49 -12.95 -3.76 -0.57
N ILE A 50 -12.23 -2.68 -0.24
CA ILE A 50 -10.89 -2.81 0.36
C ILE A 50 -10.95 -3.23 1.84
N GLY A 51 -12.03 -2.90 2.55
CA GLY A 51 -12.23 -3.30 3.95
C GLY A 51 -12.26 -4.82 4.17
N LYS A 52 -12.47 -5.62 3.12
CA LYS A 52 -12.34 -7.10 3.16
C LYS A 52 -10.89 -7.59 3.29
N TYR A 53 -9.91 -6.72 3.04
CA TYR A 53 -8.48 -7.05 2.96
C TYR A 53 -7.70 -6.20 3.97
N LYS A 54 -7.77 -6.59 5.24
CA LYS A 54 -7.17 -5.84 6.36
C LYS A 54 -5.67 -5.59 6.14
N GLU A 55 -4.97 -6.55 5.54
CA GLU A 55 -3.54 -6.50 5.23
C GLU A 55 -3.19 -5.28 4.35
N LEU A 56 -4.06 -4.96 3.38
CA LEU A 56 -3.84 -3.80 2.50
C LEU A 56 -4.09 -2.49 3.26
N THR A 57 -5.09 -2.45 4.13
CA THR A 57 -5.36 -1.26 4.95
C THR A 57 -4.30 -1.03 6.02
N ASP A 58 -3.76 -2.10 6.62
CA ASP A 58 -2.66 -2.04 7.57
C ASP A 58 -1.36 -1.59 6.88
N PHE A 59 -1.13 -2.09 5.66
CA PHE A 59 -0.02 -1.65 4.82
C PHE A 59 -0.06 -0.15 4.54
N VAL A 60 -1.22 0.40 4.15
CA VAL A 60 -1.39 1.85 3.93
C VAL A 60 -1.04 2.65 5.19
N ALA A 61 -1.57 2.23 6.34
CA ALA A 61 -1.28 2.88 7.62
C ALA A 61 0.21 2.84 7.96
N LYS A 62 0.88 1.71 7.70
CA LYS A 62 2.32 1.55 7.90
C LYS A 62 3.14 2.47 7.01
N VAL A 63 2.84 2.54 5.71
CA VAL A 63 3.55 3.42 4.77
C VAL A 63 3.42 4.90 5.15
N TYR A 64 2.23 5.33 5.59
CA TYR A 64 2.03 6.73 6.01
C TYR A 64 2.54 7.06 7.42
N ALA A 65 2.80 6.05 8.26
CA ALA A 65 3.46 6.24 9.55
C ALA A 65 4.97 6.47 9.41
N GLU A 66 5.58 6.01 8.32
CA GLU A 66 6.99 6.26 8.03
C GLU A 66 7.24 7.75 7.77
N PRO A 67 8.35 8.32 8.28
CA PRO A 67 8.63 9.75 8.12
C PRO A 67 8.87 10.09 6.64
N MET A 68 7.80 10.52 5.96
CA MET A 68 7.84 11.04 4.59
C MET A 68 8.75 12.28 4.43
N LYS A 69 9.17 12.87 5.55
CA LYS A 69 10.05 14.04 5.65
C LYS A 69 11.42 13.83 4.99
N THR A 70 11.96 12.61 4.99
CA THR A 70 13.27 12.33 4.36
C THR A 70 13.19 12.32 2.83
N TYR A 71 12.02 12.01 2.27
CA TYR A 71 11.79 11.97 0.80
C TYR A 71 11.30 13.30 0.22
N LEU A 72 10.59 14.11 1.01
CA LEU A 72 10.10 15.43 0.57
C LEU A 72 11.13 16.56 0.76
N GLY A 73 12.07 16.41 1.71
CA GLY A 73 13.09 17.42 1.99
C GLY A 73 14.15 17.63 0.89
N THR A 74 14.20 16.73 -0.10
CA THR A 74 15.19 16.74 -1.21
C THR A 74 14.61 17.20 -2.55
N ARG A 75 13.32 17.54 -2.61
CA ARG A 75 12.71 18.07 -3.84
C ARG A 75 12.85 19.60 -3.88
N THR A 76 13.98 20.08 -4.40
CA THR A 76 14.05 21.43 -4.96
C THR A 76 13.22 21.41 -6.26
N ILE A 77 12.17 22.21 -6.31
CA ILE A 77 11.40 22.51 -7.53
C ILE A 77 12.15 23.60 -8.31
#